data_AF-A0A6G3LG16-F1
#
_entry.id   AF-A0A6G3LG16-F1
#
_cell.length_a   1.000
_cell.length_b   1.000
_cell.length_c   1.000
_cell.angle_alpha   90.00
_cell.angle_beta   90.00
_cell.angle_gamma   90.00
#
_symmetry.space_group_name_H-M   'P 1'
#
loop_
_entity.id
_entity.type
_entity.pdbx_description
1 polymer ?
#
loop_
_entity_poly.entity_id
_entity_poly.type
_entity_poly.pdbx_seq_one_letter_code
_entity_poly.pdbx_strand_id
1 'polypeptide(L)'
;MRVAVIDYTLCKPDRCNTECVRFCPVNRGRKGVKAIELSGETGKPVIYEDTCIGCGICIKKCPFNAISIENVPDELEKRTFHRFGANGFKLFGVPIPKEGQLIGILGKNGTGKTTSIKILAGEVIPNFGDVERQYSQKD
;
A
#
# COMPACT_ATOMS: atom_id res chain seq x y z
N MET A 1 0.81 1.38 -13.98
CA MET A 1 0.40 0.22 -13.16
C MET A 1 -0.74 0.63 -12.23
N ARG A 2 -1.60 -0.31 -11.85
CA ARG A 2 -2.62 -0.09 -10.81
C ARG A 2 -2.14 -0.69 -9.51
N VAL A 3 -1.99 0.13 -8.47
CA VAL A 3 -1.54 -0.34 -7.15
C VAL A 3 -2.75 -0.42 -6.24
N ALA A 4 -3.02 -1.62 -5.72
CA ALA A 4 -4.05 -1.82 -4.72
C ALA A 4 -3.46 -1.57 -3.32
N VAL A 5 -4.07 -0.65 -2.57
CA VAL A 5 -3.68 -0.31 -1.20
C VAL A 5 -4.81 -0.71 -0.26
N ILE A 6 -4.44 -1.30 0.88
CA ILE A 6 -5.36 -1.69 1.95
C ILE A 6 -5.01 -0.90 3.21
N ASP A 7 -5.97 -0.13 3.70
CA ASP A 7 -5.90 0.40 5.05
C ASP A 7 -6.25 -0.70 6.06
N TYR A 8 -5.20 -1.34 6.58
CA TYR A 8 -5.35 -2.41 7.56
C TYR A 8 -5.91 -1.96 8.91
N THR A 9 -5.99 -0.65 9.19
CA THR A 9 -6.64 -0.14 10.40
C THR A 9 -8.16 -0.18 10.26
N LEU A 10 -8.67 0.10 9.06
CA LEU A 10 -10.08 0.03 8.69
C LEU A 10 -10.53 -1.40 8.35
N CYS A 11 -9.63 -2.24 7.83
CA CYS A 11 -9.97 -3.61 7.46
C CYS A 11 -10.29 -4.45 8.71
N LYS A 12 -11.54 -4.95 8.79
CA LYS A 12 -12.04 -5.85 9.85
C LYS A 12 -12.62 -7.14 9.24
N PRO A 13 -11.77 -8.13 8.88
CA PRO A 13 -12.21 -9.39 8.27
C PRO A 13 -13.18 -10.21 9.14
N ASP A 14 -13.12 -10.02 10.45
CA ASP A 14 -14.02 -10.58 11.47
C ASP A 14 -15.43 -9.97 11.42
N ARG A 15 -15.55 -8.75 10.89
CA ARG A 15 -16.81 -8.00 10.79
C ARG A 15 -17.27 -7.75 9.34
N CYS A 16 -16.61 -8.36 8.36
CA CYS A 16 -17.12 -8.44 7.00
C CYS A 16 -17.18 -9.88 6.52
N ASN A 17 -18.02 -10.17 5.54
CA ASN A 17 -18.13 -11.51 5.00
C ASN A 17 -17.05 -11.82 3.94
N THR A 18 -15.83 -11.30 4.14
CA THR A 18 -14.66 -11.39 3.23
C THR A 18 -14.99 -11.04 1.77
N GLU A 19 -15.82 -10.02 1.60
CA GLU A 19 -16.44 -9.68 0.31
C GLU A 19 -15.43 -9.34 -0.78
N CYS A 20 -14.30 -8.73 -0.42
CA CYS A 20 -13.21 -8.45 -1.35
C CYS A 20 -12.67 -9.73 -2.02
N VAL A 21 -12.51 -10.82 -1.27
CA VAL A 21 -12.06 -12.13 -1.78
C VAL A 21 -13.17 -12.79 -2.57
N ARG A 22 -14.39 -12.84 -2.01
CA ARG A 22 -15.52 -13.58 -2.58
C ARG A 22 -16.04 -13.00 -3.89
N PHE A 23 -16.03 -11.68 -4.03
CA PHE A 23 -16.53 -11.00 -5.23
C PHE A 23 -15.43 -10.67 -6.25
N CYS A 24 -14.17 -10.95 -5.95
CA CYS A 24 -13.07 -10.73 -6.90
C CYS A 24 -13.29 -11.57 -8.18
N PRO A 25 -13.37 -10.94 -9.38
CA PRO A 25 -13.53 -11.67 -10.63
C PRO A 25 -12.39 -12.63 -10.93
N VAL A 26 -11.15 -12.29 -10.56
CA VAL A 26 -9.98 -13.13 -10.81
C VAL A 26 -10.10 -14.44 -10.02
N ASN A 27 -10.41 -14.32 -8.73
CA ASN A 27 -10.62 -15.47 -7.84
C ASN A 27 -11.79 -16.36 -8.28
N ARG A 28 -12.85 -15.77 -8.85
CA ARG A 28 -14.04 -16.51 -9.32
C ARG A 28 -13.90 -17.09 -10.72
N GLY A 29 -13.07 -16.47 -11.57
CA GLY A 29 -13.07 -16.72 -13.01
C GLY A 29 -12.08 -17.80 -13.44
N ARG A 30 -10.83 -17.75 -12.97
CA ARG A 30 -9.78 -18.68 -13.40
C ARG A 30 -9.44 -19.66 -12.28
N LYS A 31 -9.69 -20.94 -12.51
CA LYS A 31 -9.34 -22.01 -11.56
C LYS A 31 -7.83 -22.00 -11.32
N GLY A 32 -7.42 -21.88 -10.06
CA GLY A 32 -6.01 -21.89 -9.65
C GLY A 32 -5.32 -20.53 -9.62
N VAL A 33 -5.97 -19.44 -10.05
CA VAL A 33 -5.41 -18.08 -9.96
C VAL A 33 -6.13 -17.30 -8.86
N LYS A 34 -5.36 -16.72 -7.94
CA LYS A 34 -5.90 -15.83 -6.91
C LYS A 34 -5.28 -14.44 -7.07
N ALA A 35 -6.12 -13.41 -7.06
CA ALA A 35 -5.68 -12.02 -6.93
C ALA A 35 -5.76 -11.51 -5.50
N ILE A 36 -6.62 -12.10 -4.66
CA ILE A 36 -6.78 -11.69 -3.26
C ILE A 36 -6.91 -12.94 -2.40
N GLU A 37 -6.17 -13.04 -1.30
CA GLU A 37 -6.35 -14.10 -0.32
C GLU A 37 -6.17 -13.62 1.12
N LEU A 38 -6.66 -14.39 2.09
CA LEU A 38 -6.41 -14.08 3.50
C LEU A 38 -5.05 -14.63 3.90
N SER A 39 -4.21 -13.78 4.45
CA SER A 39 -2.97 -14.18 5.10
C SER A 39 -3.29 -15.14 6.25
N GLY A 40 -2.65 -16.32 6.25
CA GLY A 40 -2.80 -17.31 7.32
C GLY A 40 -2.31 -16.82 8.68
N GLU A 41 -1.40 -15.84 8.70
CA GLU A 41 -0.82 -15.29 9.93
C GLU A 41 -1.69 -14.18 10.53
N THR A 42 -2.17 -13.26 9.69
CA THR A 42 -2.87 -12.05 10.16
C THR A 42 -4.39 -12.14 10.03
N GLY A 43 -4.91 -13.10 9.25
CA GLY A 43 -6.31 -13.17 8.85
C GLY A 43 -6.77 -12.01 7.95
N LYS A 44 -5.88 -11.11 7.55
CA LYS A 44 -6.19 -9.96 6.70
C LYS A 44 -5.97 -10.28 5.22
N PRO A 45 -6.74 -9.65 4.31
CA PRO A 45 -6.58 -9.85 2.89
C PRO A 45 -5.24 -9.27 2.39
N VAL A 46 -4.56 -10.02 1.53
CA VAL A 46 -3.41 -9.60 0.73
C VAL A 46 -3.83 -9.64 -0.74
N ILE A 47 -3.52 -8.58 -1.48
CA ILE A 47 -3.81 -8.45 -2.91
C ILE A 47 -2.51 -8.61 -3.70
N TYR A 48 -2.48 -9.60 -4.58
CA TYR A 48 -1.35 -9.84 -5.46
C TYR A 48 -1.38 -8.89 -6.66
N GLU A 49 -0.37 -8.03 -6.76
CA GLU A 49 -0.31 -6.96 -7.76
C GLU A 49 -0.10 -7.48 -9.20
N ASP A 50 0.50 -8.66 -9.34
CA ASP A 50 0.77 -9.35 -10.61
C ASP A 50 -0.49 -9.97 -11.25
N THR A 51 -1.43 -10.40 -10.44
CA THR A 51 -2.67 -11.07 -10.86
C THR A 51 -3.91 -10.17 -10.75
N CYS A 52 -3.85 -9.10 -9.94
CA CYS A 52 -4.93 -8.13 -9.81
C CYS A 52 -5.09 -7.31 -11.10
N ILE A 53 -6.23 -7.47 -11.76
CA ILE A 53 -6.58 -6.69 -12.96
C ILE A 53 -7.08 -5.27 -12.66
N GLY A 54 -7.15 -4.89 -11.39
CA GLY A 54 -7.57 -3.56 -10.95
C GLY A 54 -9.01 -3.19 -11.32
N CYS A 55 -9.96 -4.13 -11.27
CA CYS A 55 -11.36 -3.90 -11.67
C CYS A 55 -12.19 -3.06 -10.66
N GLY A 56 -11.70 -2.88 -9.43
CA GLY A 56 -12.37 -2.07 -8.40
C GLY A 56 -13.59 -2.71 -7.72
N ILE A 57 -13.91 -3.97 -7.99
CA ILE A 57 -15.04 -4.65 -7.32
C ILE A 57 -14.80 -4.80 -5.81
N CYS A 58 -13.57 -5.09 -5.40
CA CYS A 58 -13.21 -5.18 -3.98
C CYS A 58 -13.40 -3.85 -3.24
N ILE A 59 -13.18 -2.71 -3.90
CA ILE A 59 -13.44 -1.37 -3.34
C ILE A 59 -14.93 -1.22 -3.07
N LYS A 60 -15.75 -1.42 -4.11
CA LYS A 60 -17.22 -1.25 -4.05
C LYS A 60 -17.90 -2.21 -3.07
N LYS A 61 -17.29 -3.37 -2.84
CA LYS A 61 -17.82 -4.41 -1.95
C LYS A 61 -17.23 -4.37 -0.55
N CYS A 62 -16.23 -3.53 -0.27
CA CYS A 62 -15.70 -3.42 1.08
C CYS A 62 -16.65 -2.57 1.94
N PRO A 63 -17.23 -3.09 3.04
CA PRO A 63 -18.18 -2.33 3.86
C PRO A 63 -17.49 -1.27 4.71
N PHE A 64 -16.16 -1.34 4.84
CA PHE A 64 -15.33 -0.41 5.61
C PHE A 64 -14.56 0.58 4.74
N ASN A 65 -14.74 0.54 3.41
CA ASN A 65 -13.95 1.35 2.45
C ASN A 65 -12.43 1.24 2.67
N ALA A 66 -11.96 0.07 3.07
CA ALA A 66 -10.57 -0.15 3.47
C ALA A 66 -9.62 -0.40 2.29
N ILE A 67 -10.12 -0.41 1.04
CA ILE A 67 -9.33 -0.74 -0.15
C ILE A 67 -9.43 0.42 -1.14
N SER A 68 -8.30 0.86 -1.67
CA SER A 68 -8.22 1.78 -2.81
C SER A 68 -7.37 1.18 -3.93
N ILE A 69 -7.59 1.65 -5.16
CA ILE A 69 -6.75 1.34 -6.31
C ILE A 69 -6.34 2.66 -6.93
N GLU A 70 -5.04 2.92 -6.92
CA GLU A 70 -4.45 4.12 -7.49
C GLU A 70 -3.80 3.79 -8.83
N ASN A 71 -3.95 4.68 -9.81
CA ASN A 71 -3.22 4.58 -11.07
C ASN A 71 -1.86 5.26 -10.86
N VAL A 72 -0.81 4.44 -10.74
CA VAL A 72 0.56 4.90 -10.54
C VAL A 72 1.33 4.72 -11.86
N PRO A 73 1.98 5.76 -12.39
CA PRO A 73 2.92 5.62 -13.49
C PRO A 73 4.02 4.58 -13.20
N ASP A 74 4.35 3.73 -14.16
CA ASP A 74 5.33 2.65 -13.97
C ASP A 74 6.72 3.17 -13.56
N GLU A 75 7.06 4.39 -14.00
CA GLU A 75 8.29 5.08 -13.61
C GLU A 75 8.34 5.40 -12.12
N LEU A 76 7.19 5.71 -11.49
CA LEU A 76 7.13 5.99 -10.07
C LEU A 76 7.28 4.73 -9.22
N GLU A 77 6.79 3.58 -9.69
CA GLU A 77 6.95 2.32 -8.99
C GLU A 77 8.44 1.97 -8.79
N LYS A 78 9.27 2.23 -9.81
CA LYS A 78 10.74 2.09 -9.73
C LYS A 78 11.40 3.05 -8.74
N ARG A 79 10.68 4.10 -8.33
CA ARG A 79 11.11 5.12 -7.37
C ARG A 79 10.45 4.95 -6.00
N THR A 80 9.91 3.75 -5.70
CA THR A 80 9.41 3.44 -4.37
C THR A 80 10.53 3.65 -3.36
N PHE A 81 10.31 4.60 -2.45
CA PHE A 81 11.29 4.99 -1.43
C PHE A 81 10.99 4.29 -0.11
N HIS A 82 9.70 4.13 0.22
CA HIS A 82 9.28 3.37 1.37
C HIS A 82 7.91 2.72 1.14
N ARG A 83 7.67 1.54 1.73
CA ARG A 83 6.39 0.82 1.69
C ARG A 83 6.04 0.24 3.07
N PHE A 84 4.83 0.49 3.54
CA PHE A 84 4.33 -0.04 4.83
C PHE A 84 3.67 -1.42 4.69
N GLY A 85 4.45 -2.44 4.32
CA GLY A 85 3.96 -3.83 4.17
C GLY A 85 3.27 -4.13 2.84
N ALA A 86 2.90 -5.40 2.66
CA ALA A 86 2.16 -5.86 1.48
C ALA A 86 0.82 -5.10 1.36
N ASN A 87 0.57 -4.50 0.20
CA ASN A 87 -0.56 -3.58 -0.05
C ASN A 87 -0.67 -2.37 0.89
N GLY A 88 0.35 -2.03 1.68
CA GLY A 88 0.36 -0.79 2.43
C GLY A 88 0.66 0.43 1.58
N PHE A 89 0.60 1.61 2.22
CA PHE A 89 0.96 2.87 1.60
C PHE A 89 2.40 2.84 1.04
N LYS A 90 2.58 3.28 -0.21
CA LYS A 90 3.87 3.46 -0.88
C LYS A 90 4.19 4.95 -0.96
N LEU A 91 5.42 5.32 -0.60
CA LEU A 91 5.96 6.67 -0.75
C LEU A 91 6.96 6.68 -1.91
N PHE A 92 6.75 7.59 -2.87
CA PHE A 92 7.60 7.73 -4.07
C PHE A 92 8.53 8.94 -3.92
N GLY A 93 9.61 8.75 -3.18
CA GLY A 93 10.62 9.79 -2.91
C GLY A 93 10.28 10.73 -1.76
N VAL A 94 11.23 11.63 -1.48
CA VAL A 94 11.13 12.68 -0.47
C VAL A 94 11.67 14.00 -1.05
N PRO A 95 11.21 15.16 -0.56
CA PRO A 95 11.82 16.43 -0.94
C PRO A 95 13.27 16.48 -0.44
N ILE A 96 14.16 17.03 -1.25
CA ILE A 96 15.57 17.20 -0.88
C ILE A 96 15.74 18.63 -0.33
N PRO A 97 16.08 18.80 0.96
CA PRO A 97 16.32 20.12 1.52
C PRO A 97 17.55 20.78 0.87
N LYS A 98 17.45 22.08 0.62
CA LYS A 98 18.55 22.93 0.14
C LYS A 98 18.92 23.92 1.23
N GLU A 99 20.21 24.06 1.47
CA GLU A 99 20.72 24.96 2.51
C GLU A 99 20.30 26.41 2.24
N GLY A 100 19.91 27.12 3.32
CA GLY A 100 19.43 28.50 3.24
C GLY A 100 18.05 28.68 2.60
N GLN A 101 17.32 27.60 2.26
CA GLN A 101 16.00 27.68 1.62
C GLN A 101 14.89 27.10 2.50
N LEU A 102 13.73 27.77 2.49
CA LEU A 102 12.49 27.26 3.10
C LEU A 102 11.73 26.41 2.08
N ILE A 103 11.36 25.19 2.48
CA ILE A 103 10.60 24.27 1.62
C ILE A 103 9.22 24.03 2.23
N GLY A 104 8.18 24.39 1.49
CA GLY A 104 6.80 24.04 1.81
C GLY A 104 6.42 22.68 1.22
N ILE A 105 5.85 21.80 2.03
CA ILE A 105 5.29 20.52 1.57
C ILE A 105 3.76 20.63 1.61
N LEU A 106 3.14 20.71 0.43
CA LEU A 106 1.69 20.82 0.26
C LEU A 106 1.10 19.55 -0.35
N GLY A 107 -0.10 19.20 0.06
CA GLY A 107 -0.81 18.00 -0.43
C GLY A 107 -1.94 17.60 0.50
N LYS A 108 -2.84 16.72 0.02
CA LYS A 108 -3.98 16.21 0.80
C LYS A 108 -3.52 15.38 2.01
N ASN A 109 -4.40 15.16 2.97
CA ASN A 109 -4.14 14.20 4.05
C ASN A 109 -3.95 12.80 3.46
N GLY A 110 -3.06 12.00 4.06
CA GLY A 110 -2.74 10.65 3.59
C GLY A 110 -1.78 10.57 2.40
N THR A 111 -1.24 11.68 1.87
CA THR A 111 -0.29 11.64 0.73
C THR A 111 1.18 11.44 1.12
N GLY A 112 1.46 11.13 2.38
CA GLY A 112 2.83 10.82 2.85
C GLY A 112 3.67 12.02 3.31
N LYS A 113 3.12 13.22 3.48
CA LYS A 113 3.87 14.41 3.93
C LYS A 113 4.60 14.19 5.25
N THR A 114 3.87 13.75 6.29
CA THR A 114 4.46 13.43 7.60
C THR A 114 5.47 12.29 7.50
N THR A 115 5.19 11.28 6.66
CA THR A 115 6.13 10.18 6.40
C THR A 115 7.44 10.68 5.79
N SER A 116 7.38 11.60 4.81
CA SER A 116 8.59 12.19 4.21
C SER A 116 9.42 12.94 5.25
N ILE A 117 8.79 13.68 6.15
CA ILE A 117 9.48 14.40 7.24
C ILE A 117 10.15 13.40 8.19
N LYS A 118 9.44 12.35 8.61
CA LYS A 118 10.01 11.31 9.49
C LYS A 118 11.21 10.60 8.88
N ILE A 119 11.19 10.35 7.57
CA ILE A 119 12.33 9.75 6.88
C ILE A 119 13.52 10.72 6.85
N LEU A 120 13.29 12.00 6.52
CA LEU A 120 14.35 13.01 6.53
C LEU A 120 14.93 13.24 7.94
N ALA A 121 14.11 13.06 8.98
CA ALA A 121 14.52 13.13 10.38
C ALA A 121 15.24 11.87 10.89
N GLY A 122 15.32 10.80 10.08
CA GLY A 122 15.93 9.53 10.46
C GLY A 122 15.06 8.63 11.36
N GLU A 123 13.83 9.04 11.69
CA GLU A 123 12.89 8.24 12.50
C GLU A 123 12.35 7.01 11.75
N VAL A 124 12.31 7.07 10.43
CA VAL A 124 11.87 5.97 9.56
C VAL A 124 12.95 5.72 8.51
N ILE A 125 13.51 4.52 8.51
CA ILE A 125 14.50 4.13 7.50
C ILE A 125 13.76 3.69 6.23
N PRO A 126 14.08 4.27 5.05
CA PRO A 126 13.45 3.89 3.78
C PRO A 126 13.82 2.46 3.42
N ASN A 127 12.83 1.66 3.01
CA ASN A 127 13.01 0.27 2.64
C ASN A 127 12.99 0.01 1.14
N PHE A 128 12.84 1.07 0.33
CA PHE A 128 12.87 1.03 -1.13
C PHE A 128 11.91 0.00 -1.75
N GLY A 129 10.80 -0.30 -1.06
CA GLY A 129 9.80 -1.26 -1.49
C GLY A 129 9.99 -2.69 -0.97
N ASP A 130 11.13 -2.98 -0.34
CA ASP A 130 11.42 -4.26 0.30
C ASP A 130 10.88 -4.28 1.73
N VAL A 131 9.67 -4.81 1.89
CA VAL A 131 8.95 -4.81 3.17
C VAL A 131 9.48 -5.82 4.18
N GLU A 132 10.24 -6.81 3.73
CA GLU A 132 10.85 -7.84 4.57
C GLU A 132 12.19 -7.39 5.14
N ARG A 133 12.75 -6.30 4.60
CA ARG A 133 14.05 -5.76 5.02
C ARG A 133 13.96 -5.14 6.40
N GLN A 134 14.32 -5.92 7.42
CA GLN A 134 14.55 -5.42 8.77
C GLN A 134 15.84 -4.59 8.79
N TYR A 135 15.73 -3.27 8.97
CA TYR A 135 16.88 -2.46 9.32
C TYR A 135 17.10 -2.58 10.83
N SER A 136 18.13 -3.31 11.25
CA SER A 136 18.67 -3.18 12.60
C SER A 136 19.09 -1.72 12.78
N GLN A 137 18.45 -1.00 13.69
CA GLN A 137 19.01 0.25 14.18
C GLN A 137 20.34 -0.13 14.84
N LYS A 138 21.46 0.32 14.25
CA LYS A 138 22.72 0.34 14.97
C LYS A 138 22.68 1.57 15.87
N ASP A 139 22.76 1.32 17.16
CA ASP A 139 23.01 2.31 18.21
C ASP A 139 24.27 3.14 17.91
#